data_AF-A0A6J3BT33-F1
#
_entry.id   AF-A0A6J3BT33-F1
#
_cell.length_a   1.000
_cell.length_b   1.000
_cell.length_c   1.000
_cell.angle_alpha   90.00
_cell.angle_beta   90.00
_cell.angle_gamma   90.00
#
_symmetry.space_group_name_H-M   'P 1'
#
loop_
_entity.id
_entity.type
_entity.pdbx_description
1 polymer ?
#
loop_
_entity_poly.entity_id
_entity_poly.type
_entity_poly.pdbx_seq_one_letter_code
_entity_poly.pdbx_strand_id
1 'polypeptide(L)'
;MDLHAELFPFAQIYVMGIVIHICFALIRSQLLARSTGAWSKEGGGAGRWLRERVLSRVYTYIFILSCIMHWRGGWGLLDAAIVALLPNDDDPHRPVLMAAVTIFFYVSIAGLRSSRNLLASPYFLVTDGKEPTYLFTTRFKKAVSNLVYIILIV
;
A
#
# COMPACT_ATOMS: atom_id res chain seq x y z
N MET A 1 13.78 17.62 -14.12
CA MET A 1 14.99 16.95 -13.58
C MET A 1 15.96 16.52 -14.66
N ASP A 2 15.59 16.53 -15.95
CA ASP A 2 16.54 16.20 -17.04
C ASP A 2 17.54 17.33 -17.36
N LEU A 3 17.26 18.56 -16.88
CA LEU A 3 18.20 19.69 -16.96
C LEU A 3 19.35 19.62 -15.95
N HIS A 4 19.22 18.84 -14.88
CA HIS A 4 20.20 18.78 -13.77
C HIS A 4 20.32 17.35 -13.22
N ALA A 5 20.63 16.39 -14.10
CA ALA A 5 20.78 14.97 -13.73
C ALA A 5 21.85 14.75 -12.65
N GLU A 6 22.88 15.59 -12.59
CA GLU A 6 23.95 15.49 -11.59
C GLU A 6 23.53 15.94 -10.18
N LEU A 7 22.56 16.87 -10.07
CA LEU A 7 22.08 17.39 -8.79
C LEU A 7 21.09 16.43 -8.11
N PHE A 8 20.44 15.55 -8.88
CA PHE A 8 19.45 14.61 -8.37
C PHE A 8 19.63 13.21 -8.99
N PRO A 9 20.59 12.41 -8.52
CA PRO A 9 20.79 11.05 -9.02
C PRO A 9 19.51 10.22 -8.79
N PHE A 10 19.16 9.38 -9.77
CA PHE A 10 17.94 8.57 -9.76
C PHE A 10 17.80 7.72 -8.49
N ALA A 11 18.92 7.20 -7.97
CA ALA A 11 18.96 6.45 -6.72
C ALA A 11 18.50 7.29 -5.51
N GLN A 12 18.93 8.55 -5.38
CA GLN A 12 18.54 9.40 -4.26
C GLN A 12 17.06 9.76 -4.31
N ILE A 13 16.53 10.06 -5.50
CA ILE A 13 15.09 10.33 -5.70
C ILE A 13 14.26 9.10 -5.31
N TYR A 14 14.71 7.91 -5.73
CA TYR A 14 14.04 6.65 -5.45
C TYR A 14 14.01 6.35 -3.94
N VAL A 15 15.16 6.46 -3.27
CA VAL A 15 15.29 6.24 -1.82
C VAL A 15 14.45 7.25 -1.04
N MET A 16 14.49 8.53 -1.42
CA MET A 16 13.66 9.55 -0.77
C MET A 16 12.17 9.24 -0.91
N GLY A 17 11.72 8.78 -2.08
CA GLY A 17 10.35 8.30 -2.28
C GLY A 17 10.01 7.12 -1.36
N ILE A 18 10.89 6.13 -1.21
CA ILE A 18 10.67 5.00 -0.29
C ILE A 18 10.53 5.48 1.16
N VAL A 19 11.44 6.34 1.62
CA VAL A 19 11.44 6.85 3.00
C VAL A 19 10.12 7.58 3.29
N ILE A 20 9.67 8.44 2.39
CA ILE A 20 8.40 9.16 2.55
C ILE A 20 7.21 8.18 2.63
N HIS A 21 7.17 7.14 1.78
CA HIS A 21 6.13 6.11 1.86
C HIS A 21 6.14 5.34 3.19
N ILE A 22 7.32 4.96 3.70
CA ILE A 22 7.44 4.26 4.98
C ILE A 22 6.96 5.16 6.13
N CYS A 23 7.44 6.40 6.17
CA CYS A 23 7.00 7.38 7.17
C CYS A 23 5.48 7.54 7.14
N PHE A 24 4.88 7.65 5.95
CA PHE A 24 3.42 7.73 5.84
C PHE A 24 2.70 6.44 6.20
N ALA A 25 3.24 5.27 5.87
CA ALA A 25 2.65 3.99 6.28
C ALA A 25 2.59 3.87 7.81
N LEU A 26 3.61 4.36 8.53
CA LEU A 26 3.65 4.37 9.99
C LEU A 26 2.69 5.40 10.61
N ILE A 27 2.64 6.62 10.06
CA ILE A 27 1.84 7.72 10.63
C ILE A 27 0.36 7.59 10.23
N ARG A 28 0.02 6.87 9.15
CA ARG A 28 -1.36 6.72 8.63
C ARG A 28 -2.35 6.27 9.71
N SER A 29 -2.00 5.31 10.55
CA SER A 29 -2.87 4.82 11.62
C SER A 29 -3.22 5.92 12.64
N GLN A 30 -2.21 6.71 13.04
CA GLN A 30 -2.34 7.84 13.95
C GLN A 30 -3.16 8.98 13.35
N LEU A 31 -2.91 9.32 12.07
CA LEU A 31 -3.68 10.33 11.33
C LEU A 31 -5.15 9.94 11.22
N LEU A 32 -5.44 8.68 10.91
CA LEU A 32 -6.81 8.16 10.81
C LEU A 32 -7.52 8.20 12.17
N ALA A 33 -6.86 7.72 13.23
CA ALA A 33 -7.39 7.75 14.60
C ALA A 33 -7.63 9.18 15.12
N ARG A 34 -6.85 10.17 14.65
CA ARG A 34 -7.05 11.59 14.99
C ARG A 34 -8.20 12.24 14.23
N SER A 35 -8.42 11.80 12.98
CA SER A 35 -9.47 12.32 12.10
C SER A 35 -10.86 11.82 12.49
N THR A 36 -10.95 10.61 13.08
CA THR A 36 -12.21 10.05 13.58
C THR A 36 -12.70 10.84 14.79
N GLY A 37 -13.85 11.49 14.63
CA GLY A 37 -14.46 12.33 15.67
C GLY A 37 -14.11 13.82 15.61
N ALA A 38 -13.49 14.31 14.53
CA ALA A 38 -13.21 15.74 14.34
C ALA A 38 -14.47 16.64 14.36
N TRP A 39 -15.63 16.08 13.97
CA TRP A 39 -16.95 16.74 14.02
C TRP A 39 -17.85 16.21 15.16
N SER A 40 -17.66 14.95 15.57
CA SER A 40 -18.63 14.22 16.41
C SER A 40 -18.34 14.25 17.91
N LYS A 41 -17.16 14.70 18.36
CA LYS A 41 -16.83 14.81 19.80
C LYS A 41 -17.28 16.15 20.36
N GLU A 42 -17.57 16.20 21.67
CA GLU A 42 -18.04 17.39 22.41
C GLU A 42 -17.06 18.60 22.43
N GLY A 43 -15.89 18.49 21.79
CA GLY A 43 -14.96 19.60 21.52
C GLY A 43 -14.59 19.74 20.03
N GLY A 44 -15.40 19.19 19.14
CA GLY A 44 -15.28 19.29 17.68
C GLY A 44 -15.93 20.58 17.17
N GLY A 45 -15.26 21.27 16.27
CA GLY A 45 -15.76 22.51 15.67
C GLY A 45 -15.29 22.67 14.23
N ALA A 46 -15.91 23.60 13.50
CA ALA A 46 -15.63 23.85 12.08
C ALA A 46 -14.13 24.09 11.79
N GLY A 47 -13.41 24.77 12.70
CA GLY A 47 -11.97 25.01 12.57
C GLY A 47 -11.12 23.73 12.64
N ARG A 48 -11.45 22.79 13.54
CA ARG A 48 -10.74 21.51 13.65
C ARG A 48 -11.02 20.64 12.42
N TRP A 49 -12.25 20.61 11.94
CA TRP A 49 -12.63 19.93 10.71
C TRP A 49 -11.88 20.48 9.48
N LEU A 50 -11.84 21.81 9.32
CA LEU A 50 -11.12 22.45 8.20
C LEU A 50 -9.63 22.13 8.25
N ARG A 51 -9.02 22.17 9.44
CA ARG A 51 -7.61 21.77 9.64
C ARG A 51 -7.35 20.33 9.22
N GLU A 52 -8.19 19.37 9.64
CA GLU A 52 -8.02 17.97 9.21
C GLU A 52 -8.22 17.82 7.69
N ARG A 53 -9.11 18.61 7.07
CA ARG A 53 -9.32 18.59 5.62
C ARG A 53 -8.12 19.13 4.84
N VAL A 54 -7.51 20.22 5.31
CA VAL A 54 -6.27 20.77 4.75
C VAL A 54 -5.13 19.77 4.89
N LEU A 55 -4.97 19.17 6.07
CA LEU A 55 -3.93 18.16 6.31
C LEU A 55 -4.11 16.91 5.44
N SER A 56 -5.34 16.45 5.24
CA SER A 56 -5.64 15.35 4.32
C SER A 56 -5.26 15.67 2.87
N ARG A 57 -5.47 16.93 2.43
CA ARG A 57 -5.05 17.37 1.09
C ARG A 57 -3.54 17.44 0.96
N VAL A 58 -2.86 18.06 1.93
CA VAL A 58 -1.39 18.13 1.98
C VAL A 58 -0.77 16.73 1.97
N TYR A 59 -1.30 15.83 2.81
CA TYR A 59 -0.91 14.42 2.84
C TYR A 59 -1.02 13.78 1.45
N THR A 60 -2.16 13.97 0.78
CA THR A 60 -2.39 13.41 -0.56
C THR A 60 -1.41 13.96 -1.59
N TYR A 61 -1.11 15.27 -1.55
CA TYR A 61 -0.14 15.87 -2.47
C TYR A 61 1.28 15.33 -2.27
N ILE A 62 1.74 15.24 -1.01
CA ILE A 62 3.08 14.70 -0.73
C ILE A 62 3.13 13.21 -1.09
N PHE A 63 2.06 12.46 -0.84
CA PHE A 63 1.98 11.06 -1.23
C PHE A 63 2.07 10.88 -2.75
N ILE A 64 1.34 11.68 -3.53
CA ILE A 64 1.42 11.66 -5.00
C ILE A 64 2.83 12.04 -5.48
N LEU A 65 3.45 13.07 -4.89
CA LEU A 65 4.83 13.45 -5.22
C LEU A 65 5.80 12.29 -4.97
N SER A 66 5.65 11.63 -3.82
CA SER A 66 6.42 10.45 -3.46
C SER A 66 6.23 9.30 -4.45
N CYS A 67 4.99 9.05 -4.91
CA CYS A 67 4.71 8.07 -5.96
C CYS A 67 5.43 8.40 -7.26
N ILE A 68 5.40 9.66 -7.71
CA ILE A 68 6.08 10.09 -8.94
C ILE A 68 7.59 9.90 -8.81
N MET A 69 8.17 10.28 -7.67
CA MET A 69 9.60 10.11 -7.40
C MET A 69 10.01 8.64 -7.37
N HIS A 70 9.26 7.79 -6.68
CA HIS A 70 9.52 6.35 -6.62
C HIS A 70 9.39 5.69 -7.99
N TRP A 71 8.33 6.01 -8.74
CA TRP A 71 8.12 5.45 -10.07
C TRP A 71 9.21 5.89 -11.05
N ARG A 72 9.48 7.20 -11.16
CA ARG A 72 10.48 7.73 -12.09
C ARG A 72 11.91 7.34 -11.69
N GLY A 73 12.24 7.39 -10.40
CA GLY A 73 13.53 6.92 -9.88
C GLY A 73 13.75 5.43 -10.10
N GLY A 74 12.68 4.63 -10.00
CA GLY A 74 12.71 3.19 -10.26
C GLY A 74 13.08 2.87 -11.71
N TRP A 75 12.44 3.53 -12.68
CA TRP A 75 12.81 3.39 -14.10
C TRP A 75 14.23 3.84 -14.39
N GLY A 76 14.66 4.97 -13.83
CA GLY A 76 16.04 5.45 -13.99
C GLY A 76 17.08 4.49 -13.39
N LEU A 77 16.76 3.83 -12.28
CA LEU A 77 17.65 2.83 -11.67
C LEU A 77 17.71 1.53 -12.49
N LEU A 78 16.58 1.11 -13.08
CA LEU A 78 16.54 -0.03 -13.99
C LEU A 78 17.37 0.22 -15.26
N ASP A 79 17.24 1.40 -15.86
CA ASP A 79 18.03 1.78 -17.04
C ASP A 79 19.54 1.84 -16.70
N ALA A 80 19.91 2.46 -15.58
CA ALA A 80 21.29 2.48 -15.11
C ALA A 80 21.85 1.06 -14.83
N ALA A 81 21.03 0.15 -14.29
CA ALA A 81 21.43 -1.24 -14.06
C ALA A 81 21.63 -2.01 -15.39
N ILE A 82 20.82 -1.73 -16.40
CA ILE A 82 20.97 -2.34 -17.73
C ILE A 82 22.23 -1.81 -18.42
N VAL A 83 22.50 -0.51 -18.36
CA VAL A 83 23.74 0.10 -18.90
C VAL A 83 24.98 -0.47 -18.20
N ALA A 84 24.91 -0.74 -16.90
CA ALA A 84 26.01 -1.38 -16.18
C ALA A 84 26.23 -2.86 -16.59
N LEU A 85 25.19 -3.56 -17.05
CA LEU A 85 25.26 -4.97 -17.45
C LEU A 85 25.63 -5.15 -18.93
N LEU A 86 25.09 -4.33 -19.82
CA LEU A 86 25.48 -4.21 -21.22
C LEU A 86 25.89 -2.76 -21.53
N PRO A 87 27.19 -2.45 -21.52
CA PRO A 87 27.67 -1.11 -21.82
C PRO A 87 27.63 -0.74 -23.31
N ASN A 88 27.38 -1.71 -24.21
CA ASN A 88 27.23 -1.47 -25.64
C ASN A 88 25.78 -1.12 -25.96
N ASP A 89 25.53 0.13 -26.35
CA ASP A 89 24.18 0.63 -26.65
C ASP A 89 23.58 0.06 -27.95
N ASP A 90 24.41 -0.40 -28.89
CA ASP A 90 23.99 -0.93 -30.19
C ASP A 90 23.57 -2.41 -30.16
N ASP A 91 23.62 -3.07 -29.00
CA ASP A 91 23.27 -4.49 -28.90
C ASP A 91 21.75 -4.72 -29.07
N PRO A 92 21.31 -5.52 -30.05
CA PRO A 92 19.88 -5.76 -30.32
C PRO A 92 19.15 -6.51 -29.19
N HIS A 93 19.88 -7.06 -28.22
CA HIS A 93 19.34 -7.80 -27.08
C HIS A 93 18.96 -6.91 -25.88
N ARG A 94 19.34 -5.63 -25.87
CA ARG A 94 19.03 -4.65 -24.80
C ARG A 94 17.54 -4.57 -24.43
N PRO A 95 16.58 -4.45 -25.37
CA PRO A 95 15.15 -4.42 -25.02
C PRO A 95 14.63 -5.75 -24.46
N VAL A 96 15.20 -6.88 -24.91
CA VAL A 96 14.83 -8.21 -24.41
C VAL A 96 15.26 -8.36 -22.96
N LEU A 97 16.47 -7.91 -22.61
CA LEU A 97 16.96 -7.90 -21.24
C LEU A 97 16.09 -7.02 -20.34
N MET A 98 15.75 -5.80 -20.81
CA MET A 98 14.88 -4.88 -20.06
C MET A 98 13.52 -5.52 -19.77
N ALA A 99 12.92 -6.19 -20.76
CA ALA A 99 11.66 -6.90 -20.60
C ALA A 99 11.79 -8.08 -19.63
N ALA A 100 12.86 -8.88 -19.74
CA ALA A 100 13.10 -10.03 -18.87
C ALA A 100 13.25 -9.62 -17.39
N VAL A 101 14.06 -8.59 -17.12
CA VAL A 101 14.26 -8.04 -15.76
C VAL A 101 12.94 -7.49 -15.21
N THR A 102 12.17 -6.78 -16.04
CA THR A 102 10.87 -6.22 -15.65
C THR A 102 9.88 -7.34 -15.30
N ILE A 103 9.78 -8.38 -16.13
CA ILE A 103 8.92 -9.55 -15.89
C ILE A 103 9.32 -10.26 -14.60
N PHE A 104 10.62 -10.44 -14.35
CA PHE A 104 11.13 -11.04 -13.12
C PHE A 104 10.67 -10.27 -11.87
N PHE A 105 10.76 -8.93 -11.88
CA PHE A 105 10.24 -8.11 -10.78
C PHE A 105 8.71 -8.22 -10.63
N TYR A 106 7.96 -8.23 -11.73
CA TYR A 106 6.51 -8.42 -11.67
C TYR A 106 6.10 -9.77 -11.08
N VAL A 107 6.77 -10.86 -11.48
CA VAL A 107 6.55 -12.20 -10.92
C VAL A 107 6.87 -12.22 -9.43
N SER A 108 7.98 -11.60 -9.03
CA SER A 108 8.36 -11.48 -7.61
C SER A 108 7.31 -10.74 -6.79
N ILE A 109 6.81 -9.60 -7.30
CA ILE A 109 5.73 -8.84 -6.66
C ILE A 109 4.43 -9.65 -6.59
N ALA A 110 4.07 -10.38 -7.66
CA ALA A 110 2.90 -11.25 -7.67
C ALA A 110 3.02 -12.37 -6.64
N GLY A 111 4.22 -12.95 -6.47
CA GLY A 111 4.54 -13.93 -5.43
C GLY A 111 4.37 -13.36 -4.02
N LEU A 112 4.97 -12.20 -3.74
CA LEU A 112 4.84 -11.52 -2.43
C LEU A 112 3.39 -11.08 -2.13
N ARG A 113 2.64 -10.68 -3.16
CA ARG A 113 1.22 -10.36 -3.01
C ARG A 113 0.41 -11.62 -2.69
N SER A 114 0.72 -12.72 -3.36
CA SER A 114 0.07 -14.01 -3.13
C SER A 114 0.38 -14.55 -1.74
N SER A 115 1.63 -14.45 -1.27
CA SER A 115 2.01 -14.88 0.08
C SER A 115 1.26 -14.09 1.15
N ARG A 116 1.13 -12.76 1.00
CA ARG A 116 0.31 -11.95 1.91
C ARG A 116 -1.16 -12.38 1.89
N ASN A 117 -1.71 -12.67 0.71
CA ASN A 117 -3.11 -13.12 0.59
C ASN A 117 -3.31 -14.51 1.23
N LEU A 118 -2.32 -15.41 1.15
CA LEU A 118 -2.36 -16.71 1.84
C LEU A 118 -2.26 -16.55 3.37
N LEU A 119 -1.43 -15.63 3.86
CA LEU A 119 -1.34 -15.29 5.28
C LEU A 119 -2.61 -14.63 5.83
N ALA A 120 -3.42 -14.03 4.96
CA ALA A 120 -4.73 -13.47 5.31
C ALA A 120 -5.87 -14.50 5.26
N SER A 121 -5.59 -15.77 4.97
CA SER A 121 -6.60 -16.84 5.00
C SER A 121 -7.24 -16.89 6.39
N PRO A 122 -8.59 -16.88 6.49
CA PRO A 122 -9.26 -16.92 7.78
C PRO A 122 -8.87 -18.22 8.48
N TYR A 123 -8.20 -18.10 9.63
CA TYR A 123 -8.11 -19.22 10.56
C TYR A 123 -9.54 -19.58 10.94
N PHE A 124 -10.06 -20.66 10.36
CA PHE A 124 -11.26 -21.32 10.85
C PHE A 124 -10.94 -21.88 12.24
N LEU A 125 -11.06 -21.02 13.23
CA LEU A 125 -10.98 -21.41 14.62
C LEU A 125 -12.34 -22.00 14.96
N VAL A 126 -12.51 -23.29 14.68
CA VAL A 126 -13.62 -24.07 15.23
C VAL A 126 -13.36 -24.19 16.73
N THR A 127 -13.79 -23.18 17.47
CA THR A 127 -13.96 -23.32 18.91
C THR A 127 -15.19 -24.18 19.14
N ASP A 128 -15.01 -25.35 19.72
CA ASP A 128 -16.10 -26.15 20.32
C ASP A 128 -16.59 -25.44 21.59
N GLY A 129 -17.11 -24.22 21.40
CA GLY A 129 -17.61 -23.34 22.44
C GLY A 129 -19.10 -23.55 22.62
N LYS A 130 -19.54 -23.82 23.86
CA LYS A 130 -20.95 -23.94 24.23
C LYS A 130 -21.76 -22.73 23.76
N GLU A 131 -22.95 -22.99 23.23
CA GLU A 131 -23.84 -22.00 22.63
C GLU A 131 -24.11 -20.78 23.56
N PRO A 132 -23.85 -19.54 23.11
CA PRO A 132 -24.19 -18.36 23.89
C PRO A 132 -25.71 -18.10 23.87
N THR A 133 -26.32 -18.15 25.05
CA THR A 133 -27.77 -18.03 25.35
C THR A 133 -28.42 -16.69 24.94
N TYR A 134 -27.66 -15.70 24.47
CA TYR A 134 -28.20 -14.39 24.11
C TYR A 134 -27.58 -13.86 22.82
N LEU A 135 -28.15 -14.25 21.67
CA LEU A 135 -27.85 -13.62 20.39
C LEU A 135 -29.10 -12.89 19.86
N PHE A 136 -28.98 -11.56 19.72
CA PHE A 136 -30.00 -10.73 19.11
C PHE A 136 -30.16 -11.07 17.62
N THR A 137 -31.40 -11.25 17.18
CA THR A 137 -31.74 -11.60 15.80
C THR A 137 -31.45 -10.44 14.86
N THR A 138 -30.48 -10.58 13.97
CA THR A 138 -30.34 -9.67 12.83
C THR A 138 -31.13 -10.19 11.63
N ARG A 139 -31.66 -9.25 10.84
CA ARG A 139 -32.73 -9.35 9.83
C ARG A 139 -32.42 -10.22 8.60
N PHE A 140 -31.44 -11.11 8.65
CA PHE A 140 -31.18 -12.08 7.59
C PHE A 140 -31.44 -13.49 8.12
N LYS A 141 -32.66 -13.97 7.91
CA LYS A 141 -32.99 -15.39 8.07
C LYS A 141 -32.20 -16.18 7.01
N LYS A 142 -31.03 -16.70 7.37
CA LYS A 142 -30.52 -17.90 6.72
C LYS A 142 -31.12 -19.09 7.47
N ALA A 143 -32.07 -19.77 6.82
CA ALA A 143 -32.47 -21.09 7.26
C ALA A 143 -31.28 -22.01 7.03
N VAL A 144 -30.53 -22.29 8.09
CA VAL A 144 -29.42 -23.21 8.09
C VAL A 144 -29.85 -24.40 8.93
N SER A 145 -30.52 -25.36 8.29
CA SER A 145 -30.68 -26.69 8.87
C SER A 145 -29.30 -27.35 8.85
N ASN A 146 -28.68 -27.40 10.03
CA ASN A 146 -27.40 -28.04 10.34
C ASN A 146 -26.18 -27.38 9.69
N LEU A 147 -25.60 -26.36 10.33
CA LEU A 147 -24.24 -25.93 10.01
C LEU A 147 -23.56 -25.27 11.22
N VAL A 148 -22.45 -25.90 11.60
CA VAL A 148 -21.20 -25.34 12.10
C VAL A 148 -21.12 -23.80 12.00
N TYR A 149 -20.90 -23.16 13.14
CA TYR A 149 -20.71 -21.72 13.26
C TYR A 149 -19.44 -21.28 12.56
N ILE A 150 -19.59 -20.65 11.40
CA ILE A 150 -18.53 -19.94 10.69
C ILE A 150 -18.69 -18.47 11.04
N ILE A 151 -17.89 -17.99 11.99
CA ILE A 151 -17.79 -16.57 12.32
C ILE A 151 -16.96 -15.91 11.22
N LEU A 152 -17.64 -15.21 10.31
CA LEU A 152 -17.04 -14.32 9.34
C LEU A 152 -16.77 -12.98 10.03
N ILE A 153 -15.53 -12.74 10.45
CA ILE A 153 -15.06 -11.39 10.74
C ILE A 153 -14.57 -10.80 9.41
N VAL A 154 -15.37 -9.89 8.85
CA VAL A 154 -14.93 -8.88 7.87
C VAL A 154 -15.08 -7.52 8.54
#